data_AF-A0A8K0CJI3-F1
#
_entry.id   AF-A0A8K0CJI3-F1
#
_cell.length_a   1.000
_cell.length_b   1.000
_cell.length_c   1.000
_cell.angle_alpha   90.00
_cell.angle_beta   90.00
_cell.angle_gamma   90.00
#
_symmetry.space_group_name_H-M   'P 1'
#
loop_
_entity.id
_entity.type
_entity.pdbx_description
1 polymer ?
#
loop_
_entity_poly.entity_id
_entity_poly.type
_entity_poly.pdbx_seq_one_letter_code
_entity_poly.pdbx_strand_id
1 'polypeptide(L)'
;MVYAENGESEADSFITPPDLHELTDEDLGYENELEETRRYALAKNCPDPKIIVDERKCFTIILMISGYNELPGKRYYWASEDDMRNRAVYKAMKRNKFFKIMRFLNFQNNNKLSLC
;
A
#
# COMPACT_ATOMS: atom_id res chain seq x y z
N MET A 1 -0.92 -50.84 -27.54
CA MET A 1 -2.00 -49.88 -27.74
C MET A 1 -1.43 -48.50 -27.48
N VAL A 2 -1.55 -47.63 -28.48
CA VAL A 2 -1.03 -46.25 -28.48
C VAL A 2 -2.05 -45.38 -27.75
N TYR A 3 -1.61 -44.66 -26.72
CA TYR A 3 -2.28 -43.42 -26.32
C TYR A 3 -1.26 -42.31 -26.49
N ALA A 4 -1.49 -41.48 -27.50
CA ALA A 4 -0.83 -40.21 -27.66
C ALA A 4 -1.46 -39.26 -26.62
N GLU A 5 -0.68 -38.83 -25.64
CA GLU A 5 -1.05 -37.67 -24.84
C GLU A 5 -0.53 -36.44 -25.57
N ASN A 6 -1.48 -35.74 -26.19
CA ASN A 6 -1.30 -34.39 -26.70
C ASN A 6 -1.08 -33.47 -25.49
N GLY A 7 0.17 -33.32 -25.06
CA GLY A 7 0.57 -32.24 -24.16
C GLY A 7 0.73 -30.97 -24.97
N GLU A 8 -0.37 -30.24 -25.20
CA GLU A 8 -0.28 -28.82 -25.53
C GLU A 8 0.62 -28.17 -24.47
N SER A 9 1.73 -27.56 -24.90
CA SER A 9 2.52 -26.72 -24.02
C SER A 9 1.61 -25.58 -23.59
N GLU A 10 1.10 -25.63 -22.36
CA GLU A 10 0.64 -24.43 -21.67
C GLU A 10 1.82 -23.47 -21.72
N ALA A 11 1.75 -22.50 -22.63
CA ALA A 11 2.59 -21.34 -22.54
C ALA A 11 2.24 -20.74 -21.18
N ASP A 12 3.12 -20.96 -20.19
CA ASP A 12 3.09 -20.25 -18.93
C ASP A 12 2.80 -18.80 -19.29
N SER A 13 1.57 -18.37 -19.00
CA SER A 13 1.16 -16.99 -19.17
C SER A 13 1.83 -16.24 -18.04
N PHE A 14 3.15 -16.07 -18.17
CA PHE A 14 3.90 -15.15 -17.35
C PHE A 14 3.21 -13.81 -17.56
N ILE A 15 2.45 -13.39 -16.57
CA ILE A 15 1.94 -12.04 -16.46
C ILE A 15 3.20 -11.18 -16.53
N THR A 16 3.45 -10.55 -17.68
CA THR A 16 4.51 -9.55 -17.80
C THR A 16 4.19 -8.51 -16.73
N PRO A 17 5.08 -8.29 -15.74
CA PRO A 17 4.86 -7.25 -14.76
C PRO A 17 4.68 -5.94 -15.54
N PRO A 18 3.58 -5.20 -15.31
CA PRO A 18 3.36 -3.93 -16.00
C PRO A 18 4.56 -3.02 -15.79
N ASP A 19 4.87 -2.22 -16.81
CA ASP A 19 6.03 -1.35 -16.76
C ASP A 19 5.89 -0.39 -15.57
N LEU A 20 7.01 -0.07 -14.90
CA LEU A 20 6.97 0.74 -13.67
C LEU A 20 6.29 2.09 -13.92
N HIS A 21 6.39 2.59 -15.15
CA HIS A 21 5.75 3.81 -15.61
C HIS A 21 4.23 3.68 -15.73
N GLU A 22 3.69 2.57 -16.24
CA GLU A 22 2.24 2.30 -16.32
C GLU A 22 1.58 2.18 -14.93
N LEU A 23 2.33 1.70 -13.92
CA LEU A 23 1.88 1.68 -12.52
C LEU A 23 1.89 3.07 -11.85
N THR A 24 2.57 4.04 -12.46
CA THR A 24 2.81 5.38 -11.89
C THR A 24 2.17 6.52 -12.68
N ASP A 25 1.47 6.21 -13.78
CA ASP A 25 0.76 7.21 -14.57
C ASP A 25 -0.21 8.02 -13.69
N GLU A 26 -0.25 9.32 -13.96
CA GLU A 26 -0.42 10.45 -13.04
C GLU A 26 -1.74 10.58 -12.26
N ASP A 27 -2.59 9.55 -12.13
CA ASP A 27 -3.94 9.72 -11.57
C ASP A 27 -4.38 8.64 -10.57
N LEU A 28 -3.48 8.19 -9.69
CA LEU A 28 -3.80 7.27 -8.57
C LEU A 28 -4.75 7.87 -7.51
N GLY A 29 -5.37 9.03 -7.78
CA GLY A 29 -6.36 9.63 -6.89
C GLY A 29 -5.84 10.03 -5.51
N TYR A 30 -4.51 10.06 -5.30
CA TYR A 30 -3.91 10.31 -3.99
C TYR A 30 -4.36 11.63 -3.35
N GLU A 31 -4.58 12.67 -4.15
CA GLU A 31 -5.10 13.95 -3.63
C GLU A 31 -6.52 13.81 -3.07
N ASN A 32 -7.39 13.09 -3.77
CA ASN A 32 -8.74 12.79 -3.29
C ASN A 32 -8.69 11.95 -2.01
N GLU A 33 -7.81 10.94 -1.95
CA GLU A 33 -7.62 10.14 -0.74
C GLU A 33 -7.11 10.98 0.44
N LEU A 34 -6.21 11.93 0.19
CA LEU A 34 -5.72 12.83 1.24
C LEU A 34 -6.83 13.76 1.73
N GLU A 35 -7.68 14.25 0.84
CA GLU A 35 -8.83 15.06 1.21
C GLU A 35 -9.83 14.26 2.07
N GLU A 36 -10.13 13.03 1.68
CA GLU A 36 -11.00 12.14 2.47
C GLU A 36 -10.36 11.74 3.81
N THR A 37 -9.03 11.57 3.85
CA THR A 37 -8.26 11.31 5.06
C THR A 37 -8.32 12.49 6.03
N ARG A 38 -8.23 13.74 5.54
CA ARG A 38 -8.38 14.95 6.36
C ARG A 38 -9.80 15.06 6.92
N ARG A 39 -10.81 14.83 6.07
CA ARG A 39 -12.21 14.83 6.48
C ARG A 39 -12.51 13.79 7.56
N TYR A 40 -11.94 12.58 7.41
CA TYR A 40 -12.07 11.52 8.40
C TYR A 40 -11.42 11.91 9.74
N ALA A 41 -10.23 12.51 9.74
CA ALA A 41 -9.58 12.99 10.95
C ALA A 41 -10.44 14.06 11.68
N LEU A 42 -11.00 15.01 10.93
CA LEU A 42 -11.90 16.03 11.47
C LEU A 42 -13.16 15.41 12.09
N ALA A 43 -13.79 14.45 11.42
CA ALA A 43 -14.95 13.72 11.94
C ALA A 43 -14.66 12.94 13.24
N LYS A 44 -13.39 12.59 13.47
CA LYS A 44 -12.90 11.97 14.72
C LYS A 44 -12.42 12.97 15.76
N ASN A 45 -12.72 14.27 15.60
CA ASN A 45 -12.22 15.36 16.45
C ASN A 45 -10.69 15.31 16.63
N CYS A 46 -9.97 14.88 15.59
CA CYS A 46 -8.52 14.84 15.57
C CYS A 46 -7.98 16.01 14.73
N PRO A 47 -6.82 16.58 15.07
CA PRO A 47 -6.14 17.54 14.22
C PRO A 47 -5.82 16.96 12.84
N ASP A 48 -5.69 17.83 11.83
CA ASP A 48 -5.23 17.44 10.50
C ASP A 48 -3.91 16.64 10.62
N PRO A 49 -3.86 15.40 10.09
CA PRO A 49 -2.68 14.56 10.17
C PRO A 49 -1.48 15.10 9.37
N LYS A 50 -1.69 16.10 8.49
CA LYS A 50 -0.70 16.77 7.63
C LYS A 50 0.12 15.75 6.84
N ILE A 51 -0.58 14.88 6.11
CA ILE A 51 0.00 13.90 5.20
C ILE A 51 0.10 14.56 3.82
N ILE A 52 1.26 14.43 3.18
CA ILE A 52 1.50 14.92 1.82
C ILE A 52 1.50 13.76 0.80
N VAL A 53 1.35 14.06 -0.49
CA VAL A 53 1.27 13.06 -1.56
C VAL A 53 2.46 12.10 -1.56
N ASP A 54 3.68 12.61 -1.38
CA ASP A 54 4.89 11.75 -1.37
C ASP A 54 4.89 10.76 -0.20
N GLU A 55 4.40 11.18 0.98
CA GLU A 55 4.24 10.28 2.12
C GLU A 55 3.17 9.22 1.83
N ARG A 56 2.10 9.58 1.14
CA ARG A 56 1.04 8.64 0.74
C ARG A 56 1.53 7.64 -0.31
N LYS A 57 2.32 8.08 -1.30
CA LYS A 57 2.99 7.23 -2.30
C LYS A 57 3.96 6.26 -1.63
N CYS A 58 4.83 6.79 -0.75
CA CYS A 58 5.77 5.98 0.01
C CYS A 58 5.05 4.94 0.88
N PHE A 59 3.91 5.30 1.49
CA PHE A 59 3.07 4.35 2.23
C PHE A 59 2.57 3.20 1.34
N THR A 60 2.10 3.48 0.12
CA THR A 60 1.70 2.43 -0.85
C THR A 60 2.86 1.48 -1.14
N ILE A 61 4.06 2.01 -1.39
CA ILE A 61 5.25 1.19 -1.67
C ILE A 61 5.60 0.30 -0.46
N ILE A 62 5.51 0.82 0.76
CA ILE A 62 5.75 0.02 1.97
C ILE A 62 4.69 -1.09 2.11
N LEU A 63 3.43 -0.84 1.74
CA LEU A 63 2.41 -1.89 1.72
C LEU A 63 2.77 -3.00 0.72
N MET A 64 3.24 -2.65 -0.49
CA MET A 64 3.69 -3.63 -1.49
C MET A 64 4.87 -4.46 -0.97
N ILE A 65 5.88 -3.82 -0.38
CA ILE A 65 7.03 -4.51 0.25
C ILE A 65 6.56 -5.44 1.36
N SER A 66 5.58 -5.02 2.17
CA SER A 66 5.09 -5.82 3.29
C SER A 66 4.32 -7.08 2.88
N GLY A 67 3.79 -7.12 1.66
CA GLY A 67 3.19 -8.32 1.08
C GLY A 67 4.23 -9.27 0.49
N TYR A 68 5.38 -8.75 0.05
CA TYR A 68 6.48 -9.56 -0.49
C TYR A 68 7.37 -10.15 0.62
N ASN A 69 7.72 -9.35 1.63
CA ASN A 69 8.52 -9.74 2.77
C ASN A 69 7.66 -9.62 4.04
N GLU A 70 6.81 -10.61 4.29
CA GLU A 70 5.92 -10.58 5.45
C GLU A 70 6.70 -10.89 6.74
N LEU A 71 6.50 -10.04 7.75
CA LEU A 71 7.02 -10.24 9.11
C LEU A 71 5.88 -10.54 10.08
N PRO A 72 6.14 -11.18 11.25
CA PRO A 72 5.09 -11.52 12.24
C PRO A 72 4.27 -10.33 12.75
N GLY A 73 4.71 -9.10 12.45
CA GLY A 73 4.01 -7.88 12.79
C GLY A 73 4.60 -6.66 12.08
N LYS A 74 3.74 -5.71 11.72
CA LYS A 74 4.11 -4.49 10.97
C LYS A 74 5.17 -3.63 11.67
N ARG A 75 5.34 -3.75 12.99
CA ARG A 75 6.34 -2.97 13.74
C ARG A 75 7.77 -3.45 13.48
N TYR A 76 7.94 -4.71 13.11
CA TYR A 76 9.26 -5.33 12.92
C TYR A 76 10.02 -4.75 11.72
N TYR A 77 9.34 -4.15 10.73
CA TYR A 77 10.02 -3.42 9.66
C TYR A 77 10.92 -2.27 10.16
N TRP A 78 10.68 -1.77 11.38
CA TRP A 78 11.50 -0.76 12.06
C TRP A 78 12.18 -1.30 13.33
N ALA A 79 12.37 -2.61 13.44
CA ALA A 79 13.12 -3.23 14.53
C ALA A 79 14.56 -2.69 14.62
N SER A 80 15.19 -2.83 15.78
CA SER A 80 16.61 -2.46 15.94
C SER A 80 17.54 -3.59 15.49
N GLU A 81 17.03 -4.82 15.60
CA GLU A 81 17.64 -6.08 15.21
C GLU A 81 17.71 -6.19 13.68
N ASP A 82 18.87 -6.60 13.16
CA ASP A 82 19.14 -6.57 11.71
C ASP A 82 18.47 -7.71 10.94
N ASP A 83 18.09 -8.79 11.62
CA ASP A 83 17.40 -9.95 11.06
C ASP A 83 15.92 -9.64 10.73
N MET A 84 15.29 -8.75 11.51
CA MET A 84 13.90 -8.34 11.31
C MET A 84 13.75 -7.00 10.61
N ARG A 85 14.71 -6.08 10.76
CA ARG A 85 14.61 -4.73 10.20
C ARG A 85 14.67 -4.75 8.67
N ASN A 86 13.64 -4.22 8.04
CA ASN A 86 13.68 -3.93 6.61
C ASN A 86 14.33 -2.56 6.36
N ARG A 87 15.58 -2.58 5.88
CA ARG A 87 16.39 -1.37 5.68
C ARG A 87 15.77 -0.38 4.67
N ALA A 88 15.06 -0.88 3.66
CA ALA A 88 14.38 -0.02 2.69
C ALA A 88 13.21 0.72 3.34
N VAL A 89 12.34 -0.01 4.06
CA VAL A 89 11.20 0.58 4.79
C VAL A 89 11.67 1.57 5.87
N TYR A 90 12.67 1.17 6.67
CA TYR A 90 13.23 2.01 7.72
C TYR A 90 13.76 3.35 7.21
N LYS A 91 14.46 3.35 6.06
CA LYS A 91 14.98 4.57 5.44
C LYS A 91 13.91 5.40 4.74
N ALA A 92 12.90 4.75 4.16
CA ALA A 92 11.87 5.42 3.37
C ALA A 92 10.89 6.23 4.22
N MET A 93 10.47 5.72 5.39
CA MET A 93 9.49 6.40 6.23
C MET A 93 9.72 6.10 7.71
N LYS A 94 9.49 7.09 8.59
CA LYS A 94 9.49 6.87 10.04
C LYS A 94 8.29 6.01 10.46
N ARG A 95 8.52 5.04 11.37
CA ARG A 95 7.48 4.18 11.95
C ARG A 95 6.20 4.93 12.38
N ASN A 96 6.35 6.02 13.14
CA ASN A 96 5.20 6.77 13.64
C ASN A 96 4.43 7.50 12.53
N LYS A 97 5.08 7.86 11.42
CA LYS A 97 4.42 8.44 10.25
C LYS A 97 3.62 7.36 9.52
N PHE A 98 4.17 6.16 9.32
CA PHE A 98 3.45 5.02 8.75
C PHE A 98 2.16 4.71 9.52
N PHE A 99 2.24 4.55 10.84
CA PHE A 99 1.06 4.28 11.66
C PHE A 99 0.07 5.46 11.72
N LYS A 100 0.55 6.71 11.59
CA LYS A 100 -0.34 7.87 11.48
C LYS A 100 -1.14 7.82 10.19
N ILE A 101 -0.50 7.53 9.05
CA ILE A 101 -1.18 7.37 7.76
C ILE A 101 -2.17 6.22 7.86
N MET A 102 -1.73 5.06 8.32
CA MET A 102 -2.57 3.86 8.48
C MET A 102 -3.82 4.10 9.37
N ARG A 103 -3.72 4.96 10.39
CA ARG A 103 -4.83 5.28 11.29
C ARG A 103 -5.93 6.13 10.63
N PHE A 104 -5.56 7.05 9.74
CA PHE A 104 -6.49 8.05 9.21
C PHE A 104 -6.82 7.83 7.73
N LEU A 105 -6.07 6.98 7.03
CA LEU A 105 -6.28 6.70 5.61
C LEU A 105 -7.74 6.32 5.35
N ASN A 106 -8.38 7.12 4.51
CA ASN A 106 -9.78 6.97 4.18
C ASN A 106 -9.98 7.30 2.69
N PHE A 107 -10.76 6.49 1.98
CA PHE A 107 -10.89 6.56 0.52
C PHE A 107 -12.23 7.13 0.05
N GLN A 108 -13.19 7.34 0.96
CA GLN A 108 -14.55 7.75 0.62
C GLN A 108 -15.09 8.82 1.54
N ASN A 109 -15.98 9.64 1.02
CA ASN A 109 -16.68 10.62 1.82
C ASN A 109 -17.76 9.96 2.68
N ASN A 110 -17.43 9.74 3.95
CA ASN A 110 -18.32 9.10 4.91
C ASN A 110 -19.60 9.89 5.21
N ASN A 111 -19.68 11.18 4.82
CA ASN A 111 -20.92 11.96 4.94
C ASN A 111 -21.93 11.66 3.82
N LYS A 112 -21.52 10.94 2.77
CA LYS A 112 -22.37 10.56 1.63
C LYS A 112 -22.76 9.08 1.64
N LEU A 113 -22.34 8.32 2.65
CA LEU A 113 -22.80 6.95 2.85
C LEU A 113 -24.24 7.02 3.33
N SER A 114 -25.19 6.85 2.41
CA SER A 114 -26.58 6.60 2.77
C SER A 114 -26.64 5.26 3.48
N LEU A 115 -27.03 5.25 4.75
CA LEU A 115 -27.40 4.02 5.46
C LEU A 115 -28.61 3.44 4.74
N CYS A 116 -28.43 2.29 4.10
CA CYS A 116 -29.51 1.45 3.60
C CYS A 116 -30.33 0.90 4.78
#